data_AF-A0A2P2C257-F1
#
_entry.id   AF-A0A2P2C257-F1
#
_cell.length_a   1.000
_cell.length_b   1.000
_cell.length_c   1.000
_cell.angle_alpha   90.00
_cell.angle_beta   90.00
_cell.angle_gamma   90.00
#
_symmetry.space_group_name_H-M   'P 1'
#
loop_
_entity.id
_entity.type
_entity.pdbx_description
1 polymer ?
#
loop_
_entity_poly.entity_id
_entity_poly.type
_entity_poly.pdbx_seq_one_letter_code
_entity_poly.pdbx_strand_id
1 'polypeptide(L)'
;MEFEKSDKHTAGALDIRNVIGSLLAIYGVILLLMGIFGDRELDKTGDINANLYAGIALLAVGLGFLAWVRIRPIKVPETVSHEDSSPKAGD
;
A
#
# COMPACT_ATOMS: atom_id res chain seq x y z
N MET A 1 21.83 -27.54 -18.77
CA MET A 1 21.66 -26.09 -18.93
C MET A 1 20.52 -25.72 -18.01
N GLU A 2 20.85 -25.50 -16.73
CA GLU A 2 19.87 -25.20 -15.69
C GLU A 2 19.72 -23.68 -15.65
N PHE A 3 18.56 -23.15 -16.02
CA PHE A 3 18.27 -21.74 -15.81
C PHE A 3 17.93 -21.56 -14.34
N GLU A 4 18.91 -21.15 -13.55
CA GLU A 4 18.70 -20.75 -12.16
C GLU A 4 17.72 -19.57 -12.15
N LYS A 5 16.50 -19.85 -11.71
CA LYS A 5 15.43 -18.86 -11.64
C LYS A 5 15.67 -18.02 -10.40
N SER A 6 16.41 -16.93 -10.59
CA SER A 6 16.56 -15.87 -9.59
C SER A 6 15.18 -15.37 -9.18
N ASP A 7 14.72 -15.81 -8.01
CA ASP A 7 13.53 -15.29 -7.35
C ASP A 7 13.83 -13.87 -6.90
N LYS A 8 13.51 -12.91 -7.76
CA LYS A 8 13.56 -11.47 -7.48
C LYS A 8 12.66 -11.17 -6.29
N HIS A 9 13.21 -11.16 -5.08
CA HIS A 9 12.44 -10.89 -3.88
C HIS A 9 12.14 -9.40 -3.82
N THR A 10 11.05 -9.01 -4.48
CA THR A 10 10.55 -7.64 -4.49
C THR A 10 10.02 -7.35 -3.09
N ALA A 11 10.86 -6.79 -2.22
CA ALA A 11 10.39 -6.16 -0.98
C ALA A 11 9.42 -4.98 -1.24
N GLY A 12 9.23 -4.59 -2.51
CA GLY A 12 8.30 -3.55 -2.95
C GLY A 12 6.81 -3.91 -2.87
N ALA A 13 6.43 -5.20 -2.75
CA ALA A 13 5.02 -5.56 -2.58
C ALA A 13 4.45 -5.09 -1.24
N LEU A 14 5.32 -4.90 -0.23
CA LEU A 14 4.99 -4.36 1.09
C LEU A 14 5.51 -2.93 1.29
N ASP A 15 5.54 -2.10 0.24
CA ASP A 15 5.72 -0.65 0.44
C ASP A 15 4.57 -0.11 1.31
N ILE A 16 4.93 0.54 2.41
CA ILE A 16 4.00 1.14 3.37
C ILE A 16 2.99 2.07 2.69
N ARG A 17 3.38 2.73 1.59
CA ARG A 17 2.48 3.61 0.82
C ARG A 17 1.38 2.82 0.11
N ASN A 18 1.71 1.63 -0.39
CA ASN A 18 0.74 0.76 -1.03
C ASN A 18 -0.22 0.17 0.01
N VAL A 19 0.30 -0.27 1.16
CA VAL A 19 -0.53 -0.77 2.27
C VAL A 19 -1.47 0.30 2.80
N ILE A 20 -0.95 1.48 3.17
CA ILE A 20 -1.76 2.60 3.69
C ILE A 20 -2.75 3.09 2.62
N GLY A 21 -2.29 3.29 1.38
CA GLY A 21 -3.12 3.77 0.28
C GLY A 21 -4.30 2.83 -0.02
N SER A 22 -4.05 1.52 -0.06
CA SER A 22 -5.10 0.50 -0.25
C SER A 22 -6.10 0.51 0.90
N LEU A 23 -5.61 0.55 2.13
CA LEU A 23 -6.45 0.54 3.33
C LEU A 23 -7.37 1.76 3.38
N LEU A 24 -6.82 2.96 3.16
CA LEU A 24 -7.57 4.20 3.10
C LEU A 24 -8.62 4.18 1.97
N ALA A 25 -8.25 3.66 0.79
CA ALA A 25 -9.18 3.55 -0.33
C ALA A 25 -10.36 2.60 0.01
N ILE A 26 -10.08 1.43 0.59
CA ILE A 26 -11.12 0.46 0.98
C ILE A 26 -12.06 1.07 2.03
N TYR A 27 -11.51 1.64 3.10
CA TYR A 27 -12.33 2.32 4.12
C TYR A 27 -13.10 3.51 3.54
N GLY A 28 -12.49 4.28 2.65
CA GLY A 28 -13.15 5.38 1.95
C GLY A 28 -14.34 4.91 1.12
N VAL A 29 -14.22 3.78 0.39
CA VAL A 29 -15.35 3.16 -0.32
C VAL A 29 -16.44 2.74 0.66
N ILE A 30 -16.09 2.06 1.75
CA ILE A 30 -17.07 1.62 2.76
C ILE A 30 -17.85 2.81 3.33
N LEU A 31 -17.15 3.89 3.71
CA LEU A 31 -17.79 5.09 4.25
C LEU A 31 -18.60 5.84 3.19
N LEU A 32 -18.15 5.88 1.94
CA LEU A 32 -18.92 6.46 0.84
C LEU A 32 -20.22 5.69 0.63
N LEU A 33 -20.17 4.35 0.62
CA LEU A 33 -21.36 3.50 0.50
C LEU A 33 -22.29 3.68 1.71
N MET A 34 -21.75 3.74 2.92
CA MET A 34 -22.53 4.02 4.13
C MET A 34 -23.16 5.42 4.10
N GLY A 35 -22.47 6.42 3.53
CA GLY A 35 -23.00 7.76 3.35
C GLY A 35 -24.10 7.86 2.29
N ILE A 36 -24.03 7.05 1.23
CA ILE A 36 -25.02 7.04 0.13
C ILE A 36 -26.24 6.19 0.48
N PHE A 37 -26.02 4.99 1.00
CA PHE A 37 -27.05 3.96 1.19
C PHE A 37 -27.47 3.76 2.65
N GLY A 38 -26.66 4.18 3.61
CA GLY A 38 -26.95 4.04 5.03
C GLY A 38 -27.89 5.13 5.54
N ASP A 39 -28.61 4.81 6.62
CA ASP A 39 -29.42 5.78 7.34
C ASP A 39 -28.54 6.92 7.82
N ARG A 40 -28.93 8.15 7.47
CA ARG A 40 -28.17 9.33 7.83
C ARG A 40 -28.42 9.60 9.32
N GLU A 41 -27.41 9.37 10.17
CA GLU A 41 -27.41 9.83 11.57
C GLU A 41 -27.26 11.38 11.64
N LEU A 42 -28.19 12.10 11.00
CA LEU A 42 -28.24 13.57 10.96
C LEU A 42 -28.42 14.16 12.37
N ASP A 43 -29.08 13.40 13.25
CA ASP A 43 -29.35 13.77 14.65
C ASP A 43 -28.09 13.97 15.50
N LYS A 44 -26.96 13.35 15.14
CA LYS A 44 -25.69 13.48 15.88
C LYS A 44 -24.68 14.42 15.23
N THR A 45 -24.92 14.83 13.99
CA THR A 45 -23.93 15.49 13.14
C THR A 45 -24.34 16.87 12.63
N GLY A 46 -25.51 17.37 13.06
CA GLY A 46 -25.96 18.73 12.72
C GLY A 46 -26.29 18.86 11.24
N ASP A 47 -27.04 17.90 10.70
CA ASP A 47 -27.53 17.86 9.30
C ASP A 47 -26.48 17.56 8.21
N ILE A 48 -25.23 17.24 8.60
CA ILE A 48 -24.13 16.94 7.66
C ILE A 48 -23.81 15.44 7.69
N ASN A 49 -23.82 14.79 6.52
CA ASN A 49 -23.49 13.37 6.42
C ASN A 49 -21.97 13.12 6.60
N ALA A 50 -21.55 12.89 7.84
CA ALA A 50 -20.14 12.69 8.21
C ALA A 50 -19.50 11.51 7.45
N ASN A 51 -20.21 10.40 7.27
CA ASN A 51 -19.72 9.23 6.55
C ASN A 51 -19.37 9.56 5.10
N LEU A 52 -20.21 10.35 4.42
CA LEU A 52 -19.98 10.74 3.04
C LEU A 52 -18.74 11.64 2.90
N TYR A 53 -18.63 12.69 3.72
CA TYR A 53 -17.48 13.60 3.68
C TYR A 53 -16.17 12.90 4.07
N ALA A 54 -16.19 12.08 5.13
CA ALA A 54 -15.04 11.29 5.54
C ALA A 54 -14.64 10.27 4.45
N GLY A 55 -15.62 9.59 3.83
CA GLY A 55 -15.38 8.66 2.73
C GLY A 55 -14.72 9.32 1.53
N ILE A 56 -15.23 10.49 1.10
CA ILE A 56 -14.63 11.28 0.01
C ILE A 56 -13.19 11.70 0.35
N ALA A 57 -12.95 12.20 1.57
CA ALA A 57 -11.61 12.60 2.00
C ALA A 57 -10.64 11.41 2.01
N LEU A 58 -11.05 10.27 2.56
CA LEU A 58 -10.24 9.04 2.57
C LEU A 58 -9.94 8.54 1.15
N LEU A 59 -10.91 8.59 0.24
CA LEU A 59 -10.69 8.23 -1.16
C LEU A 59 -9.68 9.16 -1.84
N ALA A 60 -9.79 10.47 -1.64
CA ALA A 60 -8.85 11.43 -2.20
C ALA A 60 -7.42 11.17 -1.71
N VAL A 61 -7.24 10.97 -0.40
CA VAL A 61 -5.91 10.67 0.18
C VAL A 61 -5.39 9.30 -0.29
N GLY A 62 -6.23 8.26 -0.24
CA GLY A 62 -5.86 6.90 -0.66
C GLY A 62 -5.41 6.86 -2.13
N LEU A 63 -6.18 7.48 -3.03
CA LEU A 63 -5.80 7.62 -4.44
C LEU A 63 -4.52 8.45 -4.62
N GLY A 64 -4.32 9.50 -3.82
CA GLY A 64 -3.07 10.26 -3.80
C GLY A 64 -1.85 9.39 -3.47
N PHE A 65 -1.96 8.53 -2.45
CA PHE A 65 -0.89 7.59 -2.09
C PHE A 65 -0.61 6.57 -3.21
N LEU A 66 -1.66 6.00 -3.81
CA LEU A 66 -1.52 5.05 -4.92
C LEU A 66 -0.90 5.71 -6.16
N ALA A 67 -1.33 6.94 -6.49
CA ALA A 67 -0.74 7.73 -7.56
C ALA A 67 0.73 8.05 -7.27
N TRP A 68 1.08 8.36 -6.02
CA TRP A 68 2.46 8.62 -5.62
C TRP A 68 3.38 7.40 -5.81
N VAL A 69 2.92 6.20 -5.46
CA VAL A 69 3.67 4.94 -5.74
C VAL A 69 3.93 4.81 -7.23
N ARG A 70 2.94 5.14 -8.06
CA ARG A 70 3.07 5.08 -9.52
C ARG A 70 4.08 6.09 -10.09
N ILE A 71 4.25 7.25 -9.44
CA ILE A 71 5.21 8.29 -9.83
C ILE A 71 6.62 8.02 -9.26
N ARG A 72 6.71 7.42 -8.07
CA ARG A 72 7.97 7.19 -7.33
C ARG A 72 8.11 5.72 -6.88
N PRO A 73 8.28 4.77 -7.82
CA PRO A 73 8.45 3.37 -7.49
C PRO A 73 9.77 3.14 -6.75
N ILE A 74 9.71 2.50 -5.57
CA ILE A 74 10.89 2.11 -4.82
C ILE A 74 11.51 0.88 -5.48
N LYS A 75 12.75 1.02 -5.96
CA LYS A 75 13.55 -0.08 -6.50
C LYS A 75 14.50 -0.53 -5.40
N VAL A 76 14.31 -1.73 -4.88
CA VAL A 76 15.26 -2.35 -3.93
C VAL A 76 16.35 -3.04 -4.76
N PRO A 77 17.62 -2.65 -4.65
CA PRO A 77 18.73 -3.35 -5.30
C PRO A 77 18.92 -4.73 -4.66
N GLU A 78 19.13 -5.75 -5.49
CA GLU A 78 19.50 -7.09 -5.02
C GLU A 78 21.00 -7.14 -4.79
N THR A 79 21.45 -6.83 -3.58
CA THR A 79 22.85 -6.99 -3.19
C THR A 79 22.95 -7.43 -1.74
N VAL A 80 23.30 -8.70 -1.52
CA VAL A 80 24.55 -9.09 -0.84
C VAL A 80 24.92 -10.50 -1.28
N SER A 81 25.81 -10.62 -2.26
CA SER A 81 26.58 -11.82 -2.51
C SER A 81 27.37 -12.11 -1.22
N HIS A 82 27.00 -13.16 -0.49
CA HIS A 82 27.87 -13.76 0.51
C HIS A 82 28.90 -14.62 -0.22
N GLU A 83 29.81 -13.96 -0.94
CA GLU A 83 31.08 -14.55 -1.36
C GLU A 83 32.11 -13.89 -0.46
N ASP A 84 32.51 -14.61 0.60
CA ASP A 84 33.79 -14.46 1.33
C ASP A 84 33.67 -15.08 2.74
N SER A 85 33.74 -16.40 2.83
CA SER A 85 34.07 -17.14 4.07
C SER A 85 34.41 -18.60 3.77
N SER A 86 35.48 -18.83 2.99
CA SER A 86 36.18 -20.13 3.03
C SER A 86 37.65 -19.93 2.67
N PRO A 87 38.54 -19.72 3.65
CA PRO A 87 39.94 -20.05 3.47
C PRO A 87 40.04 -21.56 3.23
N LYS A 88 40.41 -21.97 2.02
CA LYS A 88 40.74 -23.37 1.75
C LYS A 88 41.94 -23.74 2.61
N ALA A 89 41.71 -24.73 3.48
CA ALA A 89 42.76 -25.43 4.17
C ALA A 89 43.61 -26.22 3.15
N GLY A 90 44.93 -26.08 3.26
CA GLY A 90 45.90 -26.94 2.58
C GLY A 90 46.55 -26.29 1.35
N ASP A 91 47.79 -25.86 1.53
CA ASP A 91 48.97 -26.39 0.81
C ASP A 91 50.21 -26.20 1.69
#